data_AF-A0A7S3F0N1-F1
#
_entry.id   AF-A0A7S3F0N1-F1
#
_cell.length_a   1.000
_cell.length_b   1.000
_cell.length_c   1.000
_cell.angle_alpha   90.00
_cell.angle_beta   90.00
_cell.angle_gamma   90.00
#
_symmetry.space_group_name_H-M   'P 1'
#
loop_
_entity.id
_entity.type
_entity.pdbx_description
1 polymer ?
#
loop_
_entity_poly.entity_id
_entity_poly.type
_entity_poly.pdbx_seq_one_letter_code
_entity_poly.pdbx_strand_id
1 'polypeptide(L)'
;MLGFCLDRRCFCLVYPLMRGGNLEDRLLRTADAQGRLCKLAHGEMPPPLPWLQRLVVMQQAMEALVFLHDIDELHNDFKPSNILLDSQIHAKLADCGLAHELEGGSHVSLNHVMGTTGYIDPLFNDTQRVSRTTDGYAVGITLLMCLTALPAIDIKLKCRRLLQRPTDTSTWERPGVADLDAGPWPLAVTVGVATIVQGLVMPHYADERLPLPSALEQLGGLIAAWSGGPAETSSAMAERATTIAAAPTTAPVATPTASSRECMICEDAPRETRFACGHSVCCRGCVSRLEQAAMQAAARQLGQETAGVGEEEPGVVCPVCKQPIGDVVANASVASQPTYVQPRRGTAATSGGTPRVPVPIEDESGLHPIAGRGGRSGGGRRGGGGGRGGWRR
;
A
#
# COMPACT_ATOMS: atom_id res chain seq x y z
N MET A 1 1.59 2.89 9.28
CA MET A 1 0.23 2.73 9.88
C MET A 1 0.11 3.68 11.06
N LEU A 2 -1.02 4.38 11.23
CA LEU A 2 -1.27 5.30 12.35
C LEU A 2 -2.04 4.63 13.51
N GLY A 3 -2.84 3.61 13.21
CA GLY A 3 -3.61 2.88 14.20
C GLY A 3 -4.50 1.82 13.55
N PHE A 4 -5.28 1.12 14.37
CA PHE A 4 -6.23 0.10 13.93
C PHE A 4 -7.40 0.00 14.92
N CYS A 5 -8.54 -0.53 14.48
CA CYS A 5 -9.68 -0.90 15.30
C CYS A 5 -10.00 -2.38 15.06
N LEU A 6 -10.09 -3.16 16.15
CA LEU A 6 -10.50 -4.58 16.13
C LEU A 6 -11.88 -4.79 16.76
N ASP A 7 -12.73 -3.76 16.76
CA ASP A 7 -14.10 -3.92 17.23
C ASP A 7 -14.81 -4.99 16.38
N ARG A 8 -15.59 -5.88 17.03
CA ARG A 8 -16.25 -7.00 16.36
C ARG A 8 -17.24 -6.56 15.27
N ARG A 9 -17.67 -5.30 15.26
CA ARG A 9 -18.59 -4.73 14.27
C ARG A 9 -17.87 -3.94 13.17
N CYS A 10 -16.61 -3.52 13.39
CA CYS A 10 -15.85 -2.75 12.42
C CYS A 10 -14.34 -3.00 12.61
N PHE A 11 -13.78 -3.79 11.69
CA PHE A 11 -12.33 -3.91 11.52
C PHE A 11 -11.85 -2.78 10.62
N CYS A 12 -10.91 -1.96 11.10
CA CYS A 12 -10.32 -0.91 10.26
C CYS A 12 -8.84 -0.68 10.57
N LEU A 13 -8.12 -0.26 9.53
CA LEU A 13 -6.73 0.15 9.60
C LEU A 13 -6.67 1.64 9.25
N VAL A 14 -5.91 2.41 10.02
CA VAL A 14 -5.80 3.87 9.87
C VAL A 14 -4.42 4.20 9.32
N TYR A 15 -4.39 4.92 8.20
CA TYR A 15 -3.17 5.33 7.49
C TYR A 15 -3.16 6.85 7.24
N PRO A 16 -1.98 7.46 7.00
CA PRO A 16 -1.93 8.82 6.48
C PRO A 16 -2.69 8.91 5.15
N LEU A 17 -3.42 10.01 4.95
CA LEU A 17 -4.18 10.23 3.72
C LEU A 17 -3.23 10.56 2.55
N MET A 18 -3.29 9.75 1.50
CA MET A 18 -2.50 9.88 0.28
C MET A 18 -3.23 10.79 -0.72
N ARG A 19 -3.01 12.10 -0.59
CA ARG A 19 -3.74 13.14 -1.35
C ARG A 19 -3.48 13.10 -2.86
N GLY A 20 -2.39 12.49 -3.31
CA GLY A 20 -2.11 12.27 -4.73
C GLY A 20 -2.92 11.13 -5.37
N GLY A 21 -3.73 10.41 -4.58
CA GLY A 21 -4.49 9.24 -5.02
C GLY A 21 -3.62 8.00 -5.14
N ASN A 22 -4.06 7.03 -5.94
CA ASN A 22 -3.25 5.88 -6.34
C ASN A 22 -2.76 6.04 -7.78
N LEU A 23 -1.72 5.29 -8.17
CA LEU A 23 -1.14 5.36 -9.50
C LEU A 23 -2.14 4.96 -10.60
N GLU A 24 -3.04 4.01 -10.36
CA GLU A 24 -4.05 3.59 -11.34
C GLU A 24 -4.95 4.74 -11.78
N ASP A 25 -5.51 5.47 -10.81
CA ASP A 25 -6.38 6.62 -11.04
C ASP A 25 -5.64 7.73 -11.80
N ARG A 26 -4.33 7.89 -11.54
CA ARG A 26 -3.49 8.88 -12.21
C ARG A 26 -3.12 8.51 -13.65
N LEU A 27 -3.04 7.22 -13.96
CA LEU A 27 -2.75 6.71 -15.30
C LEU A 27 -4.01 6.62 -16.17
N LEU A 28 -5.05 5.95 -15.68
CA LEU A 28 -6.24 5.64 -16.49
C LEU A 28 -7.24 6.80 -16.57
N ARG A 29 -7.28 7.65 -15.55
CA ARG A 29 -8.09 8.88 -15.49
C ARG A 29 -9.53 8.71 -15.98
N THR A 30 -10.18 7.59 -15.66
CA THR A 30 -11.61 7.34 -15.92
C THR A 30 -12.48 8.39 -15.21
N ALA A 31 -13.76 8.51 -15.58
CA ALA A 31 -14.67 9.47 -14.92
C ALA A 31 -14.72 9.28 -13.39
N ASP A 32 -14.74 8.03 -12.92
CA ASP A 32 -14.73 7.72 -11.50
C ASP A 32 -13.38 8.07 -10.83
N ALA A 33 -12.26 7.77 -11.50
CA ALA A 33 -10.93 8.12 -11.02
C ALA A 33 -10.78 9.65 -10.90
N GLN A 34 -11.22 10.37 -11.91
CA GLN A 34 -11.29 11.83 -11.93
C GLN A 34 -12.11 12.39 -10.76
N GLY A 35 -13.28 11.82 -10.49
CA GLY A 35 -14.11 12.19 -9.34
C GLY A 35 -13.42 11.95 -8.00
N ARG A 36 -12.70 10.82 -7.84
CA ARG A 36 -11.91 10.54 -6.62
C ARG A 36 -10.73 11.51 -6.47
N LEU A 37 -9.99 11.77 -7.54
CA LEU A 37 -8.83 12.66 -7.53
C LEU A 37 -9.23 14.10 -7.18
N CYS A 38 -10.31 14.63 -7.77
CA CYS A 38 -10.81 15.96 -7.41
C CYS A 38 -11.16 16.06 -5.92
N LYS A 39 -11.80 15.03 -5.33
CA LYS A 39 -12.12 15.03 -3.89
C LYS A 39 -10.88 15.10 -3.01
N LEU A 40 -9.78 14.45 -3.43
CA LEU A 40 -8.50 14.47 -2.71
C LEU A 40 -7.72 15.78 -2.92
N ALA A 41 -7.91 16.43 -4.06
CA ALA A 41 -7.23 17.66 -4.48
C ALA A 41 -8.11 18.92 -4.35
N HIS A 42 -8.97 18.99 -3.33
CA HIS A 42 -9.78 20.19 -3.02
C HIS A 42 -10.69 20.69 -4.15
N GLY A 43 -11.17 19.79 -5.01
CA GLY A 43 -12.06 20.09 -6.12
C GLY A 43 -11.34 20.38 -7.43
N GLU A 44 -10.01 20.49 -7.42
CA GLU A 44 -9.22 20.71 -8.63
C GLU A 44 -8.78 19.39 -9.25
N MET A 45 -8.89 19.30 -10.57
CA MET A 45 -8.42 18.13 -11.31
C MET A 45 -6.90 18.17 -11.44
N PRO A 46 -6.14 17.22 -10.86
CA PRO A 46 -4.71 17.20 -11.07
C PRO A 46 -4.39 16.90 -12.54
N PRO A 47 -3.34 17.54 -13.12
CA PRO A 47 -2.91 17.24 -14.48
C PRO A 47 -2.42 15.77 -14.60
N PRO A 48 -2.30 15.24 -15.82
CA PRO A 48 -1.66 13.94 -16.06
C PRO A 48 -0.26 13.89 -15.43
N LEU A 49 0.13 12.71 -14.94
CA LEU A 49 1.49 12.52 -14.43
C LEU A 49 2.49 12.59 -15.60
N PRO A 50 3.50 13.48 -15.54
CA PRO A 50 4.59 13.49 -16.51
C PRO A 50 5.34 12.16 -16.50
N TRP A 51 5.89 11.75 -17.64
CA TRP A 51 6.58 10.46 -17.79
C TRP A 51 7.67 10.25 -16.74
N LEU A 52 8.47 11.28 -16.44
CA LEU A 52 9.56 11.18 -15.47
C LEU A 52 9.02 10.90 -14.07
N GLN A 53 7.92 11.57 -13.68
CA GLN A 53 7.28 11.33 -12.39
C GLN A 53 6.71 9.91 -12.30
N ARG A 54 6.21 9.33 -13.41
CA ARG A 54 5.76 7.92 -13.43
C ARG A 54 6.92 6.97 -13.13
N LEU A 55 8.10 7.22 -13.70
CA LEU A 55 9.28 6.39 -13.46
C LEU A 55 9.84 6.55 -12.04
N VAL A 56 9.84 7.76 -11.49
CA VAL A 56 10.24 8.01 -10.08
C VAL A 56 9.29 7.30 -9.10
N VAL A 57 7.97 7.40 -9.33
CA VAL A 57 6.96 6.67 -8.54
C VAL A 57 7.19 5.16 -8.62
N MET A 58 7.48 4.65 -9.81
CA MET A 58 7.75 3.23 -10.00
C MET A 58 9.04 2.79 -9.30
N GLN A 59 10.11 3.58 -9.38
CA GLN A 59 11.36 3.33 -8.68
C GLN A 59 11.13 3.22 -7.17
N GLN A 60 10.42 4.18 -6.57
CA GLN A 60 10.10 4.17 -5.13
C GLN A 60 9.24 2.96 -4.73
N ALA A 61 8.29 2.55 -5.56
CA ALA A 61 7.48 1.36 -5.30
C ALA A 61 8.31 0.06 -5.41
N MET A 62 9.23 0.00 -6.38
CA MET A 62 10.15 -1.13 -6.54
C MET A 62 11.18 -1.21 -5.41
N GLU A 63 11.70 -0.08 -4.92
CA GLU A 63 12.56 -0.02 -3.73
C GLU A 63 11.85 -0.62 -2.51
N ALA A 64 10.58 -0.25 -2.28
CA ALA A 64 9.78 -0.83 -1.22
C ALA A 64 9.58 -2.35 -1.41
N LEU A 65 9.34 -2.81 -2.63
CA LEU A 65 9.16 -4.23 -2.92
C LEU A 65 10.46 -5.05 -2.75
N VAL A 66 11.60 -4.50 -3.18
CA VAL A 66 12.91 -5.13 -2.95
C VAL A 66 13.20 -5.22 -1.46
N PHE A 67 12.88 -4.17 -0.68
CA PHE A 67 12.99 -4.22 0.77
C PHE A 67 12.14 -5.36 1.38
N LEU A 68 10.89 -5.55 0.92
CA LEU A 68 10.07 -6.67 1.38
C LEU A 68 10.72 -8.02 1.05
N HIS A 69 11.26 -8.17 -0.16
CA HIS A 69 11.96 -9.38 -0.56
C HIS A 69 13.21 -9.63 0.30
N ASP A 70 13.94 -8.60 0.72
CA ASP A 70 15.12 -8.74 1.58
C ASP A 70 14.79 -9.27 2.99
N ILE A 71 13.55 -9.06 3.45
CA ILE A 71 13.02 -9.63 4.70
C ILE A 71 12.17 -10.88 4.45
N ASP A 72 12.35 -11.52 3.28
CA ASP A 72 11.65 -12.74 2.87
C ASP A 72 10.11 -12.61 2.79
N GLU A 73 9.58 -11.41 2.62
CA GLU A 73 8.15 -11.16 2.40
C GLU A 73 7.86 -10.96 0.90
N LEU A 74 6.90 -11.72 0.37
CA LEU A 74 6.29 -11.49 -0.95
C LEU A 74 5.09 -10.56 -0.82
N HIS A 75 4.88 -9.67 -1.79
CA HIS A 75 3.71 -8.78 -1.78
C HIS A 75 2.47 -9.45 -2.39
N ASN A 76 2.63 -10.18 -3.50
CA ASN A 76 1.60 -10.92 -4.24
C ASN A 76 0.45 -10.11 -4.88
N ASP A 77 0.28 -8.84 -4.50
CA ASP A 77 -0.69 -7.92 -5.12
C ASP A 77 -0.06 -6.58 -5.54
N PHE A 78 1.14 -6.62 -6.13
CA PHE A 78 1.79 -5.41 -6.64
C PHE A 78 1.05 -4.87 -7.88
N LYS A 79 0.40 -3.71 -7.74
CA LYS A 79 -0.40 -3.10 -8.81
C LYS A 79 -0.53 -1.58 -8.61
N PRO A 80 -0.86 -0.79 -9.66
CA PRO A 80 -0.96 0.67 -9.55
C PRO A 80 -1.98 1.16 -8.50
N SER A 81 -3.07 0.44 -8.24
CA SER A 81 -4.04 0.83 -7.20
C SER A 81 -3.51 0.65 -5.76
N ASN A 82 -2.47 -0.16 -5.59
CA ASN A 82 -1.75 -0.36 -4.33
C ASN A 82 -0.50 0.54 -4.21
N ILE A 83 -0.19 1.34 -5.23
CA ILE A 83 0.87 2.35 -5.20
C ILE A 83 0.22 3.70 -4.91
N LEU A 84 0.26 4.13 -3.65
CA LEU A 84 -0.38 5.35 -3.19
C LEU A 84 0.58 6.54 -3.26
N LEU A 85 0.04 7.73 -3.52
CA LEU A 85 0.81 8.95 -3.75
C LEU A 85 0.47 10.01 -2.70
N ASP A 86 1.48 10.56 -2.03
CA ASP A 86 1.29 11.69 -1.13
C ASP A 86 1.04 13.00 -1.91
N SER A 87 0.93 14.13 -1.20
CA SER A 87 0.74 15.45 -1.82
C SER A 87 1.90 15.93 -2.68
N GLN A 88 3.10 15.36 -2.50
CA GLN A 88 4.30 15.66 -3.28
C GLN A 88 4.54 14.62 -4.38
N ILE A 89 3.62 13.66 -4.56
CA ILE A 89 3.74 12.55 -5.53
C ILE A 89 4.89 11.60 -5.18
N HIS A 90 5.22 11.47 -3.90
CA HIS A 90 6.03 10.34 -3.45
C HIS A 90 5.16 9.10 -3.27
N ALA A 91 5.67 7.98 -3.75
CA ALA A 91 5.00 6.70 -3.72
C ALA A 91 5.16 6.00 -2.37
N LYS A 92 4.10 5.30 -1.95
CA LYS A 92 4.14 4.29 -0.90
C LYS A 92 3.41 3.05 -1.38
N LEU A 93 4.07 1.90 -1.30
CA LEU A 93 3.45 0.61 -1.54
C LEU A 93 2.52 0.28 -0.35
N ALA A 94 1.28 -0.12 -0.65
CA ALA A 94 0.23 -0.40 0.31
C ALA A 94 -0.41 -1.77 0.04
N ASP A 95 -1.25 -2.19 0.98
CA ASP A 95 -2.04 -3.44 0.90
C ASP A 95 -1.21 -4.73 0.85
N CYS A 96 -0.48 -4.98 1.94
CA CYS A 96 0.15 -6.26 2.22
C CYS A 96 -0.85 -7.34 2.69
N GLY A 97 -2.16 -7.20 2.41
CA GLY A 97 -3.20 -8.14 2.86
C GLY A 97 -3.04 -9.55 2.28
N LEU A 98 -2.26 -9.69 1.20
CA LEU A 98 -1.91 -10.93 0.53
C LEU A 98 -0.43 -11.29 0.70
N ALA A 99 0.28 -10.61 1.62
CA ALA A 99 1.70 -10.86 1.81
C ALA A 99 1.95 -12.24 2.41
N HIS A 100 3.01 -12.89 1.93
CA HIS A 100 3.42 -14.23 2.37
C HIS A 100 4.91 -14.27 2.66
N GLU A 101 5.28 -14.82 3.81
CA GLU A 101 6.67 -15.09 4.18
C GLU A 101 7.17 -16.31 3.40
N LEU A 102 8.39 -16.23 2.87
CA LEU A 102 9.05 -17.31 2.12
C LEU A 102 9.56 -18.44 3.03
N GLU A 103 9.64 -18.23 4.35
CA GLU A 103 10.21 -19.15 5.34
C GLU A 103 11.62 -19.67 4.94
N GLY A 104 12.44 -18.81 4.31
CA GLY A 104 13.77 -19.15 3.79
C GLY A 104 13.76 -19.98 2.49
N GLY A 105 12.59 -20.20 1.89
CA GLY A 105 12.42 -20.87 0.61
C GLY A 105 12.48 -19.95 -0.61
N SER A 106 12.49 -20.52 -1.81
CA SER A 106 12.45 -19.76 -3.07
C SER A 106 11.03 -19.44 -3.56
N HIS A 107 10.01 -20.09 -2.98
CA HIS A 107 8.61 -19.95 -3.34
C HIS A 107 7.68 -20.42 -2.22
N VAL A 108 6.43 -19.96 -2.26
CA VAL A 108 5.33 -20.47 -1.42
C VAL A 108 4.30 -21.15 -2.32
N SER A 109 3.91 -22.38 -1.97
CA SER A 109 2.81 -23.09 -2.65
C SER A 109 1.47 -22.66 -2.04
N LEU A 110 0.55 -22.22 -2.89
CA LEU A 110 -0.80 -21.79 -2.49
C LEU A 110 -1.85 -22.82 -2.90
N ASN A 111 -2.91 -22.94 -2.08
CA ASN A 111 -4.04 -23.85 -2.36
C ASN A 111 -5.15 -23.18 -3.18
N HIS A 112 -5.00 -21.90 -3.53
CA HIS A 112 -5.96 -21.10 -4.28
C HIS A 112 -5.25 -19.99 -5.05
N VAL A 113 -5.91 -19.49 -6.11
CA VAL A 113 -5.41 -18.34 -6.87
C VAL A 113 -5.56 -17.08 -6.04
N MET A 114 -4.46 -16.33 -5.89
CA MET A 114 -4.38 -15.07 -5.16
C MET A 114 -3.81 -13.98 -6.07
N GLY A 115 -4.27 -12.75 -5.91
CA GLY A 115 -3.85 -11.59 -6.69
C GLY A 115 -4.93 -11.05 -7.64
N THR A 116 -4.63 -9.92 -8.28
CA THR A 116 -5.59 -9.21 -9.15
C THR A 116 -5.44 -9.62 -10.61
N THR A 117 -6.55 -9.93 -11.28
CA THR A 117 -6.59 -10.26 -12.72
C THR A 117 -5.86 -9.21 -13.55
N GLY A 118 -5.00 -9.65 -14.48
CA GLY A 118 -4.13 -8.79 -15.29
C GLY A 118 -2.71 -8.65 -14.74
N TYR A 119 -2.51 -8.82 -13.43
CA TYR A 119 -1.20 -8.79 -12.77
C TYR A 119 -0.72 -10.18 -12.34
N ILE A 120 -1.62 -11.16 -12.28
CA ILE A 120 -1.28 -12.56 -11.98
C ILE A 120 -0.34 -13.09 -13.06
N ASP A 121 0.80 -13.61 -12.61
CA ASP A 121 1.79 -14.27 -13.45
C ASP A 121 1.21 -15.54 -14.08
N PRO A 122 1.26 -15.72 -15.42
CA PRO A 122 0.84 -16.98 -16.04
C PRO A 122 1.61 -18.21 -15.50
N LEU A 123 2.86 -18.06 -15.04
CA LEU A 123 3.60 -19.16 -14.42
C LEU A 123 3.03 -19.60 -13.06
N PHE A 124 2.33 -18.71 -12.37
CA PHE A 124 1.59 -19.08 -11.16
C PHE A 124 0.43 -20.02 -11.50
N ASN A 125 -0.28 -19.80 -12.61
CA ASN A 125 -1.41 -20.66 -12.99
C ASN A 125 -0.98 -22.14 -13.17
N ASP A 126 0.21 -22.34 -13.73
CA ASP A 126 0.75 -23.67 -14.02
C ASP A 126 1.37 -24.36 -12.78
N THR A 127 1.89 -23.58 -11.83
CA THR A 127 2.68 -24.11 -10.71
C THR A 127 2.01 -23.98 -9.34
N GLN A 128 1.03 -23.08 -9.20
CA GLN A 128 0.46 -22.62 -7.93
C GLN A 128 1.52 -22.15 -6.91
N ARG A 129 2.63 -21.59 -7.42
CA ARG A 129 3.76 -21.12 -6.62
C ARG A 129 3.96 -19.63 -6.80
N VAL A 130 3.88 -18.88 -5.70
CA VAL A 130 4.28 -17.47 -5.67
C VAL A 130 5.75 -17.35 -5.27
N SER A 131 6.43 -16.35 -5.82
CA SER A 131 7.85 -16.11 -5.59
C SER A 131 8.23 -14.67 -5.90
N ARG A 132 9.48 -14.29 -5.67
CA ARG A 132 10.00 -12.98 -6.05
C ARG A 132 9.82 -12.69 -7.55
N THR A 133 9.81 -13.72 -8.39
CA THR A 133 9.60 -13.58 -9.85
C THR A 133 8.14 -13.36 -10.24
N THR A 134 7.17 -13.81 -9.43
CA THR A 134 5.75 -13.49 -9.65
C THR A 134 5.46 -12.03 -9.33
N ASP A 135 6.07 -11.50 -8.27
CA ASP A 135 6.08 -10.05 -7.98
C ASP A 135 6.77 -9.25 -9.10
N GLY A 136 7.90 -9.75 -9.61
CA GLY A 136 8.60 -9.16 -10.76
C GLY A 136 7.75 -9.07 -12.03
N TYR A 137 6.89 -10.07 -12.29
CA TYR A 137 5.93 -10.00 -13.39
C TYR A 137 4.93 -8.85 -13.21
N ALA A 138 4.36 -8.72 -12.02
CA ALA A 138 3.39 -7.69 -11.69
C ALA A 138 4.00 -6.27 -11.77
N VAL A 139 5.28 -6.12 -11.38
CA VAL A 139 6.11 -4.93 -11.63
C VAL A 139 6.19 -4.63 -13.12
N GLY A 140 6.49 -5.63 -13.96
CA GLY A 140 6.59 -5.45 -15.40
C GLY A 140 5.27 -4.99 -16.05
N ILE A 141 4.14 -5.56 -15.64
CA ILE A 141 2.80 -5.10 -16.09
C ILE A 141 2.55 -3.66 -15.64
N THR A 142 2.84 -3.32 -14.39
CA THR A 142 2.67 -1.96 -13.85
C THR A 142 3.54 -0.94 -14.57
N LEU A 143 4.79 -1.29 -14.90
CA LEU A 143 5.69 -0.42 -15.66
C LEU A 143 5.22 -0.23 -17.11
N LEU A 144 4.64 -1.27 -17.73
CA LEU A 144 4.01 -1.17 -19.05
C LEU A 144 2.77 -0.26 -19.05
N MET A 145 1.99 -0.28 -17.97
CA MET A 145 0.89 0.69 -17.77
C MET A 145 1.43 2.10 -17.60
N CYS A 146 2.52 2.31 -16.86
CA CYS A 146 3.15 3.64 -16.73
C CYS A 146 3.55 4.19 -18.09
N LEU A 147 4.11 3.33 -18.96
CA LEU A 147 4.54 3.70 -20.29
C LEU A 147 3.37 4.04 -21.23
N THR A 148 2.29 3.25 -21.20
CA THR A 148 1.24 3.29 -22.25
C THR A 148 -0.11 3.86 -21.81
N ALA A 149 -0.32 4.03 -20.50
CA ALA A 149 -1.61 4.35 -19.88
C ALA A 149 -2.76 3.40 -20.29
N LEU A 150 -2.44 2.17 -20.71
CA LEU A 150 -3.44 1.15 -21.02
C LEU A 150 -3.84 0.37 -19.76
N PRO A 151 -5.09 -0.14 -19.68
CA PRO A 151 -5.49 -1.08 -18.63
C PRO A 151 -4.67 -2.37 -18.69
N ALA A 152 -4.41 -2.99 -17.54
CA ALA A 152 -3.62 -4.22 -17.43
C ALA A 152 -4.21 -5.40 -18.25
N ILE A 153 -5.54 -5.50 -18.31
CA ILE A 153 -6.20 -6.55 -19.09
C ILE A 153 -5.88 -6.38 -20.58
N ASP A 154 -5.37 -7.45 -21.18
CA ASP A 154 -4.88 -7.54 -22.56
C ASP A 154 -3.71 -6.60 -22.91
N ILE A 155 -3.04 -6.00 -21.91
CA ILE A 155 -1.96 -5.04 -22.19
C ILE A 155 -0.81 -5.65 -22.98
N LYS A 156 -0.47 -6.92 -22.71
CA LYS A 156 0.57 -7.66 -23.45
C LYS A 156 0.20 -7.85 -24.92
N LEU A 157 -1.08 -8.12 -25.21
CA LEU A 157 -1.56 -8.28 -26.58
C LEU A 157 -1.52 -6.93 -27.32
N LYS A 158 -2.00 -5.87 -26.67
CA LYS A 158 -1.96 -4.49 -27.19
C LYS A 158 -0.53 -4.00 -27.44
N CYS A 159 0.42 -4.40 -26.58
CA CYS A 159 1.83 -4.01 -26.66
C CYS A 159 2.72 -5.07 -27.30
N ARG A 160 2.17 -6.05 -28.04
CA ARG A 160 2.92 -7.20 -28.56
C ARG A 160 4.18 -6.82 -29.35
N ARG A 161 4.11 -5.78 -30.19
CA ARG A 161 5.22 -5.34 -31.04
C ARG A 161 6.33 -4.71 -30.19
N LEU A 162 5.94 -3.83 -29.27
CA LEU A 162 6.82 -3.22 -28.27
C LEU A 162 7.55 -4.27 -27.44
N LEU A 163 6.82 -5.29 -26.95
CA LEU A 163 7.40 -6.35 -26.13
C LEU A 163 8.27 -7.35 -26.91
N GLN A 164 7.97 -7.61 -28.18
CA GLN A 164 8.77 -8.51 -29.02
C GLN A 164 10.03 -7.84 -29.57
N ARG A 165 9.96 -6.53 -29.86
CA ARG A 165 11.04 -5.76 -30.46
C ARG A 165 11.17 -4.39 -29.79
N PRO A 166 11.68 -4.34 -28.54
CA PRO A 166 11.76 -3.09 -27.79
C PRO A 166 12.77 -2.09 -28.38
N THR A 167 13.69 -2.52 -29.24
CA THR A 167 14.68 -1.63 -29.89
C THR A 167 14.28 -1.17 -31.28
N ASP A 168 13.27 -1.80 -31.90
CA ASP A 168 12.80 -1.48 -33.26
C ASP A 168 11.47 -0.71 -33.17
N THR A 169 11.58 0.57 -32.81
CA THR A 169 10.41 1.44 -32.58
C THR A 169 9.59 1.71 -33.84
N SER A 170 10.13 1.41 -35.02
CA SER A 170 9.40 1.50 -36.29
C SER A 170 8.24 0.50 -36.39
N THR A 171 8.30 -0.59 -35.60
CA THR A 171 7.29 -1.65 -35.58
C THR A 171 6.17 -1.41 -34.58
N TRP A 172 6.30 -0.38 -33.75
CA TRP A 172 5.35 -0.11 -32.68
C TRP A 172 4.10 0.56 -33.24
N GLU A 173 2.95 0.05 -32.84
CA GLU A 173 1.65 0.49 -33.36
C GLU A 173 0.72 0.80 -32.20
N ARG A 174 -0.18 1.77 -32.40
CA ARG A 174 -1.23 2.05 -31.42
C ARG A 174 -2.12 0.81 -31.21
N PRO A 175 -2.58 0.55 -29.97
CA PRO A 175 -2.42 1.40 -28.80
C PRO A 175 -1.11 1.17 -28.01
N GLY A 176 -0.26 0.21 -28.40
CA GLY A 176 0.96 -0.19 -27.69
C GLY A 176 2.16 0.73 -27.91
N VAL A 177 1.97 2.03 -27.72
CA VAL A 177 3.01 3.07 -27.80
C VAL A 177 3.02 3.90 -26.53
N ALA A 178 4.08 4.68 -26.32
CA ALA A 178 4.18 5.54 -25.15
C ALA A 178 3.04 6.57 -25.10
N ASP A 179 2.51 6.79 -23.90
CA ASP A 179 1.39 7.69 -23.63
C ASP A 179 1.80 9.15 -23.88
N LEU A 180 1.06 9.81 -24.78
CA LEU A 180 1.31 11.19 -25.17
C LEU A 180 0.86 12.21 -24.10
N ASP A 181 -0.10 11.84 -23.24
CA ASP A 181 -0.57 12.72 -22.17
C ASP A 181 0.46 12.87 -21.04
N ALA A 182 1.44 11.96 -20.98
CA ALA A 182 2.59 12.03 -20.08
C ALA A 182 3.68 13.03 -20.56
N GLY A 183 3.50 13.64 -21.73
CA GLY A 183 4.51 14.47 -22.39
C GLY A 183 5.46 13.66 -23.28
N PRO A 184 6.50 14.31 -23.84
CA PRO A 184 7.41 13.68 -24.79
C PRO A 184 8.36 12.71 -24.08
N TRP A 185 8.13 11.42 -24.27
CA TRP A 185 9.03 10.37 -23.80
C TRP A 185 10.34 10.36 -24.61
N PRO A 186 11.52 10.50 -23.97
CA PRO A 186 12.79 10.37 -24.67
C PRO A 186 12.96 8.96 -25.22
N LEU A 187 13.32 8.83 -26.50
CA LEU A 187 13.41 7.53 -27.18
C LEU A 187 14.27 6.51 -26.41
N ALA A 188 15.43 6.93 -25.92
CA ALA A 188 16.32 6.08 -25.13
C ALA A 188 15.66 5.55 -23.85
N VAL A 189 14.91 6.41 -23.15
CA VAL A 189 14.16 6.03 -21.94
C VAL A 189 13.03 5.07 -22.31
N THR A 190 12.27 5.37 -23.37
CA THR A 190 11.16 4.53 -23.86
C THR A 190 11.63 3.11 -24.21
N VAL A 191 12.73 3.00 -24.96
CA VAL A 191 13.35 1.72 -25.33
C VAL A 191 13.89 0.99 -24.10
N GLY A 192 14.55 1.71 -23.18
CA GLY A 192 15.04 1.15 -21.93
C GLY A 192 13.92 0.55 -21.07
N VAL A 193 12.83 1.31 -20.87
CA VAL A 193 11.65 0.84 -20.13
C VAL A 193 11.03 -0.38 -20.82
N ALA A 194 10.85 -0.35 -22.14
CA ALA A 194 10.32 -1.49 -22.90
C ALA A 194 11.20 -2.75 -22.77
N THR A 195 12.52 -2.57 -22.67
CA THR A 195 13.49 -3.67 -22.50
C THR A 195 13.43 -4.27 -21.10
N ILE A 196 13.30 -3.43 -20.06
CA ILE A 196 13.08 -3.89 -18.67
C ILE A 196 11.78 -4.71 -18.59
N VAL A 197 10.68 -4.18 -19.15
CA VAL A 197 9.40 -4.88 -19.20
C VAL A 197 9.53 -6.22 -19.96
N GLN A 198 10.21 -6.23 -21.10
CA GLN A 198 10.45 -7.47 -21.85
C GLN A 198 11.13 -8.52 -20.94
N GLY A 199 12.20 -8.16 -20.25
CA GLY A 199 12.93 -9.09 -19.36
C GLY A 199 12.12 -9.60 -18.17
N LEU A 200 11.20 -8.80 -17.63
CA LEU A 200 10.33 -9.19 -16.51
C LEU A 200 9.15 -10.08 -16.92
N VAL A 201 8.63 -9.91 -18.14
CA VAL A 201 7.27 -10.39 -18.50
C VAL A 201 7.27 -11.43 -19.62
N MET A 202 8.31 -11.48 -20.45
CA MET A 202 8.35 -12.32 -21.67
C MET A 202 9.00 -13.69 -21.50
N PRO A 203 10.05 -13.90 -20.67
CA PRO A 203 10.64 -15.21 -20.50
C PRO A 203 9.62 -16.26 -20.02
N HIS A 204 9.74 -17.47 -20.57
CA HIS A 204 8.81 -18.57 -20.32
C HIS A 204 9.12 -19.34 -19.04
N TYR A 205 10.31 -19.14 -18.47
CA TYR A 205 10.73 -19.76 -17.23
C TYR A 205 11.13 -18.69 -16.21
N ALA A 206 10.87 -18.97 -14.93
CA ALA A 206 11.07 -18.00 -13.85
C ALA A 206 12.55 -17.61 -13.68
N ASP A 207 13.47 -18.54 -13.89
CA ASP A 207 14.93 -18.37 -13.79
C ASP A 207 15.53 -17.59 -14.97
N GLU A 208 14.81 -17.47 -16.08
CA GLU A 208 15.20 -16.64 -17.23
C GLU A 208 14.74 -15.18 -17.10
N ARG A 209 13.90 -14.86 -16.12
CA ARG A 209 13.39 -13.50 -15.93
C ARG A 209 14.44 -12.59 -15.34
N LEU A 210 14.40 -11.32 -15.78
CA LEU A 210 15.22 -10.27 -15.22
C LEU A 210 14.99 -10.18 -13.70
N PRO A 211 16.01 -10.36 -12.85
CA PRO A 211 15.85 -10.22 -11.41
C PRO A 211 15.37 -8.81 -11.04
N LEU A 212 14.45 -8.72 -10.08
CA LEU A 212 13.86 -7.45 -9.66
C LEU A 212 14.90 -6.39 -9.23
N PRO A 213 15.96 -6.73 -8.45
CA PRO A 213 17.01 -5.75 -8.14
C PRO A 213 17.73 -5.21 -9.37
N SER A 214 17.99 -6.06 -10.38
CA SER A 214 18.61 -5.64 -11.64
C SER A 214 17.67 -4.76 -12.47
N ALA A 215 16.36 -5.03 -12.46
CA ALA A 215 15.37 -4.16 -13.08
C ALA A 215 15.30 -2.78 -12.41
N LEU A 216 15.40 -2.74 -11.07
CA LEU A 216 15.44 -1.50 -10.29
C LEU A 216 16.68 -0.66 -10.62
N GLU A 217 17.85 -1.30 -10.67
CA GLU A 217 19.11 -0.65 -11.05
C GLU A 217 19.03 -0.05 -12.46
N GLN A 218 18.54 -0.82 -13.44
CA GLN A 218 18.36 -0.34 -14.81
C GLN A 218 17.40 0.85 -14.89
N LEU A 219 16.26 0.78 -14.18
CA LEU A 219 15.29 1.88 -14.13
C LEU A 219 15.92 3.14 -13.52
N GLY A 220 16.63 2.99 -12.40
CA GLY A 220 17.35 4.09 -11.75
C GLY A 220 18.41 4.71 -12.66
N GLY A 221 19.13 3.89 -13.43
CA GLY A 221 20.09 4.35 -14.44
C GLY A 221 19.45 5.20 -15.53
N LEU A 222 18.26 4.82 -16.03
CA LEU A 222 17.51 5.61 -17.01
C LEU A 222 17.07 6.97 -16.44
N ILE A 223 16.61 7.00 -15.19
CA ILE A 223 16.19 8.24 -14.50
C ILE A 223 17.39 9.16 -14.26
N ALA A 224 18.50 8.63 -13.77
CA ALA A 224 19.71 9.38 -13.46
C ALA A 224 20.36 9.97 -14.73
N ALA A 225 20.46 9.17 -15.80
CA ALA A 225 21.02 9.63 -17.07
C ALA A 225 20.25 10.82 -17.66
N TRP A 226 18.92 10.88 -17.45
CA TRP A 226 18.10 11.99 -17.92
C TRP A 226 18.17 13.23 -17.01
N SER A 227 18.27 13.02 -15.70
CA SER A 227 18.35 14.10 -14.72
C SER A 227 19.66 14.90 -14.80
N GLY A 228 20.67 14.39 -15.52
CA GLY A 228 21.96 15.05 -15.78
C GLY A 228 22.16 15.64 -17.19
N GLY A 229 21.12 15.69 -18.05
CA GLY A 229 21.19 16.22 -19.43
C GLY A 229 21.02 17.76 -19.53
N PRO A 230 21.31 18.39 -20.69
CA PRO A 230 21.54 19.83 -20.81
C PRO A 230 20.38 20.69 -20.27
N ALA A 231 20.75 21.69 -19.47
CA ALA A 231 19.94 22.51 -18.57
C ALA A 231 18.82 23.37 -19.19
N GLU A 232 18.40 23.13 -20.43
CA GLU A 232 17.45 24.00 -21.15
C GLU A 232 15.97 23.71 -20.85
N THR A 233 15.64 22.57 -20.20
CA THR A 233 14.25 22.23 -19.86
C THR A 233 13.93 22.27 -18.36
N SER A 234 14.95 22.41 -17.51
CA SER A 234 14.81 22.51 -16.05
C SER A 234 14.20 23.84 -15.61
N SER A 235 14.47 24.94 -16.33
CA SER A 235 13.96 26.27 -15.95
C SER A 235 12.44 26.34 -16.01
N ALA A 236 11.82 25.75 -17.04
CA ALA A 236 10.36 25.81 -17.21
C ALA A 236 9.57 24.96 -16.20
N MET A 237 10.16 23.87 -15.68
CA MET A 237 9.54 23.05 -14.63
C MET A 237 9.78 23.61 -13.23
N ALA A 238 10.96 24.18 -12.96
CA ALA A 238 11.26 24.83 -11.69
C ALA A 238 10.50 26.18 -11.52
N GLU A 239 10.34 26.96 -12.59
CA GLU A 239 9.61 28.25 -12.52
C GLU A 239 8.13 28.06 -12.20
N ARG A 240 7.48 26.98 -12.67
CA ARG A 240 6.08 26.68 -12.32
C ARG A 240 5.88 26.17 -10.89
N ALA A 241 6.91 25.57 -10.28
CA ALA A 241 6.88 25.18 -8.87
C ALA A 241 7.10 26.39 -7.94
N THR A 242 7.80 27.42 -8.41
CA THR A 242 8.21 28.57 -7.59
C THR A 242 7.10 29.62 -7.46
N THR A 243 6.17 29.72 -8.42
CA THR A 243 5.05 30.69 -8.37
C THR A 243 3.99 30.38 -7.30
N ILE A 244 4.02 29.19 -6.68
CA ILE A 244 3.14 28.84 -5.56
C ILE A 244 3.78 29.20 -4.20
N ALA A 245 5.09 29.48 -4.17
CA ALA A 245 5.87 29.63 -2.93
C ALA A 245 6.17 31.09 -2.52
N ALA A 246 5.44 32.08 -3.05
CA ALA A 246 5.67 33.49 -2.72
C ALA A 246 4.67 34.02 -1.67
N ALA A 247 4.98 33.82 -0.38
CA ALA A 247 4.53 34.67 0.73
C ALA A 247 5.52 34.55 1.91
N PRO A 248 5.67 35.57 2.77
CA PRO A 248 6.99 36.09 3.11
C PRO A 248 7.68 35.39 4.29
N THR A 249 9.01 35.43 4.20
CA THR A 249 9.99 35.02 5.20
C THR A 249 9.95 35.90 6.45
N THR A 250 9.81 35.31 7.64
CA THR A 250 10.40 35.85 8.88
C THR A 250 10.74 34.75 9.90
N ALA A 251 12.00 34.78 10.35
CA ALA A 251 12.54 34.40 11.67
C ALA A 251 12.70 32.90 12.04
N PRO A 252 13.71 32.56 12.87
CA PRO A 252 14.24 31.21 12.99
C PRO A 252 13.30 30.29 13.79
N VAL A 253 13.25 29.03 13.36
CA VAL A 253 12.48 27.96 13.99
C VAL A 253 12.96 27.76 15.44
N ALA A 254 12.13 28.21 16.38
CA ALA A 254 12.19 27.78 17.76
C ALA A 254 11.67 26.32 17.87
N THR A 255 12.23 25.59 18.83
CA THR A 255 11.83 24.25 19.27
C THR A 255 10.31 24.06 19.32
N PRO A 256 9.76 22.88 18.98
CA PRO A 256 8.33 22.69 18.84
C PRO A 256 7.65 22.82 20.22
N THR A 257 7.03 23.97 20.47
CA THR A 257 6.05 24.12 21.54
C THR A 257 4.76 23.42 21.12
N ALA A 258 4.25 22.59 22.02
CA ALA A 258 3.07 21.76 21.90
C ALA A 258 1.94 22.41 21.09
N SER A 259 1.47 21.72 20.03
CA SER A 259 0.30 22.13 19.26
C SER A 259 -0.91 22.31 20.19
N SER A 260 -1.68 23.38 19.93
CA SER A 260 -2.89 23.74 20.67
C SER A 260 -3.87 22.57 20.67
N ARG A 261 -4.22 22.11 21.88
CA ARG A 261 -5.10 20.96 22.12
C ARG A 261 -6.57 21.39 22.07
N GLU A 262 -7.05 21.60 20.86
CA GLU A 262 -8.39 22.13 20.56
C GLU A 262 -9.51 21.08 20.65
N CYS A 263 -10.70 21.52 21.02
CA CYS A 263 -11.90 20.72 21.20
C CYS A 263 -12.28 20.01 19.90
N MET A 264 -12.50 18.70 19.96
CA MET A 264 -12.86 17.91 18.78
C MET A 264 -14.25 18.20 18.17
N ILE A 265 -15.04 19.08 18.79
CA ILE A 265 -16.39 19.43 18.32
C ILE A 265 -16.41 20.81 17.68
N CYS A 266 -15.83 21.82 18.32
CA CYS A 266 -15.83 23.18 17.80
C CYS A 266 -14.49 23.62 17.23
N GLU A 267 -13.39 22.91 17.51
CA GLU A 267 -12.02 23.27 17.13
C GLU A 267 -11.53 24.66 17.64
N ASP A 268 -12.41 25.45 18.27
CA ASP A 268 -12.12 26.84 18.67
C ASP A 268 -11.78 27.04 20.16
N ALA A 269 -11.69 25.97 20.97
CA ALA A 269 -11.49 26.07 22.42
C ALA A 269 -10.69 24.90 22.99
N PRO A 270 -9.96 25.06 24.12
CA PRO A 270 -9.14 23.98 24.68
C PRO A 270 -9.96 22.80 25.22
N ARG A 271 -9.35 21.62 25.22
CA ARG A 271 -9.89 20.37 25.80
C ARG A 271 -9.86 20.42 27.33
N GLU A 272 -11.02 20.63 27.94
CA GLU A 272 -11.17 20.79 29.39
C GLU A 272 -11.94 19.64 30.04
N THR A 273 -12.58 18.80 29.24
CA THR A 273 -13.51 17.77 29.71
C THR A 273 -13.26 16.47 28.95
N ARG A 274 -13.05 15.38 29.68
CA ARG A 274 -12.93 14.02 29.13
C ARG A 274 -14.15 13.22 29.54
N PHE A 275 -14.73 12.56 28.56
CA PHE A 275 -15.81 11.63 28.78
C PHE A 275 -15.28 10.33 29.41
N ALA A 276 -16.03 9.70 30.32
CA ALA A 276 -15.60 8.51 31.07
C ALA A 276 -15.16 7.34 30.17
N CYS A 277 -15.72 7.24 28.96
CA CYS A 277 -15.31 6.24 27.96
C CYS A 277 -13.91 6.47 27.37
N GLY A 278 -13.30 7.64 27.60
CA GLY A 278 -11.99 8.01 27.04
C GLY A 278 -12.00 8.36 25.55
N HIS A 279 -13.07 8.06 24.81
CA HIS A 279 -13.20 8.26 23.35
C HIS A 279 -13.50 9.70 22.92
N SER A 280 -13.83 10.59 23.85
CA SER A 280 -14.14 11.99 23.53
C SER A 280 -13.49 12.94 24.53
N VAL A 281 -12.93 14.04 24.01
CA VAL A 281 -12.33 15.10 24.82
C VAL A 281 -12.69 16.45 24.21
N CYS A 282 -13.42 17.27 24.97
CA CYS A 282 -14.09 18.48 24.47
C CYS A 282 -13.90 19.69 25.42
N CYS A 283 -14.25 20.89 24.97
CA CYS A 283 -14.36 22.06 25.83
C CYS A 283 -15.68 22.03 26.63
N ARG A 284 -15.75 22.76 27.75
CA ARG A 284 -16.97 22.84 28.59
C ARG A 284 -18.20 23.31 27.81
N GLY A 285 -18.04 24.31 26.94
CA GLY A 285 -19.15 24.86 26.16
C GLY A 285 -19.80 23.84 25.22
N CYS A 286 -19.01 22.95 24.60
CA CYS A 286 -19.54 21.87 23.77
C CYS A 286 -20.26 20.79 24.59
N VAL A 287 -19.80 20.52 25.81
CA VAL A 287 -20.46 19.57 26.72
C VAL A 287 -21.82 20.11 27.16
N SER A 288 -21.89 21.37 27.60
CA SER A 288 -23.17 21.98 28.00
C SER A 288 -24.19 22.04 26.86
N ARG A 289 -23.75 22.22 25.61
CA ARG A 289 -24.65 22.14 24.44
C ARG A 289 -25.19 20.73 24.21
N LEU A 290 -24.37 19.70 24.44
CA LEU A 290 -24.81 18.31 24.33
C LEU A 290 -25.80 17.94 25.44
N GLU A 291 -25.57 18.41 26.66
CA GLU A 291 -26.51 18.27 27.79
C GLU A 291 -27.86 18.93 27.48
N GLN A 292 -27.84 20.18 27.01
CA GLN A 292 -29.08 20.90 26.64
C GLN A 292 -29.84 20.20 25.50
N ALA A 293 -29.13 19.68 24.50
CA ALA A 293 -29.74 18.94 23.40
C ALA A 293 -30.38 17.62 23.89
N ALA A 294 -29.74 16.92 24.83
CA ALA A 294 -30.30 15.72 25.45
C ALA A 294 -31.57 16.04 26.26
N MET A 295 -31.54 17.11 27.07
CA MET A 295 -32.71 17.58 27.83
C MET A 295 -33.88 18.00 26.93
N GLN A 296 -33.60 18.68 25.80
CA GLN A 296 -34.64 19.06 24.84
C GLN A 296 -35.24 17.85 24.11
N ALA A 297 -34.44 16.83 23.81
CA ALA A 297 -34.92 15.59 23.23
C ALA A 297 -35.84 14.83 24.20
N ALA A 298 -35.46 14.81 25.49
CA ALA A 298 -36.26 14.25 26.58
C ALA A 298 -37.62 14.94 26.73
N ALA A 299 -37.64 16.28 26.74
CA ALA A 299 -38.86 17.06 26.89
C ALA A 299 -39.86 16.83 25.73
N ARG A 300 -39.35 16.53 24.52
CA ARG A 300 -40.20 16.17 23.36
C ARG A 300 -40.82 14.78 23.50
N GLN A 301 -40.14 13.84 24.15
CA GLN A 301 -40.64 12.49 24.41
C GLN A 301 -41.71 12.49 25.52
N LEU A 302 -41.51 13.29 26.58
CA LEU A 302 -42.46 13.46 27.69
C LEU A 302 -43.77 14.16 27.28
N GLY A 303 -43.79 14.93 26.18
CA GLY A 303 -45.02 15.51 25.64
C GLY A 303 -45.92 14.52 24.88
N GLN A 304 -45.51 13.26 24.73
CA GLN A 304 -46.21 12.26 23.90
C GLN A 304 -46.80 11.06 24.67
N GLU A 305 -46.51 10.85 25.97
CA GLU A 305 -47.01 9.66 26.68
C GLU A 305 -47.49 9.91 28.12
N THR A 306 -48.59 9.24 28.47
CA THR A 306 -49.18 9.17 29.82
C THR A 306 -48.66 7.92 30.55
N ALA A 307 -48.13 8.13 31.75
CA ALA A 307 -47.98 7.21 32.89
C ALA A 307 -47.38 5.80 32.67
N GLY A 308 -46.19 5.56 33.24
CA GLY A 308 -45.77 4.19 33.60
C GLY A 308 -44.28 3.93 33.85
N VAL A 309 -43.77 4.38 35.01
CA VAL A 309 -42.65 3.87 35.82
C VAL A 309 -41.37 3.37 35.12
N GLY A 310 -40.28 4.14 35.32
CA GLY A 310 -38.90 3.66 35.24
C GLY A 310 -37.96 4.58 34.45
N GLU A 311 -37.97 5.88 34.74
CA GLU A 311 -37.16 6.87 34.01
C GLU A 311 -35.66 6.70 34.36
N GLU A 312 -34.91 6.00 33.50
CA GLU A 312 -33.49 6.34 33.35
C GLU A 312 -33.44 7.74 32.73
N GLU A 313 -32.89 8.72 33.45
CA GLU A 313 -32.72 10.06 32.90
C GLU A 313 -31.98 9.98 31.54
N PRO A 314 -32.45 10.71 30.51
CA PRO A 314 -31.80 10.72 29.21
C PRO A 314 -30.42 11.37 29.32
N GLY A 315 -29.42 10.54 29.54
CA GLY A 315 -28.04 10.94 29.72
C GLY A 315 -27.39 11.41 28.43
N VAL A 316 -26.33 12.21 28.57
CA VAL A 316 -25.49 12.64 27.44
C VAL A 316 -24.84 11.42 26.80
N VAL A 317 -24.98 11.30 25.48
CA VAL A 317 -24.30 10.25 24.73
C VAL A 317 -22.97 10.73 24.17
N CYS A 318 -21.96 9.87 24.21
CA CYS A 318 -20.68 10.13 23.57
C CYS A 318 -20.89 10.41 22.07
N PRO A 319 -20.37 11.51 21.48
CA PRO A 319 -20.54 11.75 20.05
C PRO A 319 -19.78 10.72 19.19
N VAL A 320 -18.79 10.03 19.75
CA VAL A 320 -18.00 9.00 19.06
C VAL A 320 -18.59 7.61 19.25
N CYS A 321 -18.65 7.10 20.49
CA CYS A 321 -19.09 5.72 20.73
C CYS A 321 -20.60 5.58 21.01
N LYS A 322 -21.35 6.69 21.05
CA LYS A 322 -22.80 6.76 21.27
C LYS A 322 -23.32 6.13 22.56
N GLN A 323 -22.44 5.70 23.46
CA GLN A 323 -22.83 5.17 24.77
C GLN A 323 -23.37 6.29 25.67
N PRO A 324 -24.41 6.04 26.49
CA PRO A 324 -24.81 6.93 27.56
C PRO A 324 -23.65 7.11 28.53
N ILE A 325 -23.46 8.34 29.01
CA ILE A 325 -22.40 8.67 29.95
C ILE A 325 -23.07 9.23 31.20
N GLY A 326 -22.95 8.50 32.30
CA GLY A 326 -23.49 8.92 33.61
C GLY A 326 -22.68 10.05 34.24
N ASP A 327 -21.35 9.97 34.18
CA ASP A 327 -20.46 10.97 34.79
C ASP A 327 -19.51 11.58 33.76
N VAL A 328 -19.55 12.90 33.63
CA VAL A 328 -18.57 13.68 32.89
C VAL A 328 -17.48 14.14 33.86
N VAL A 329 -16.26 13.61 33.69
CA VAL A 329 -15.14 13.99 34.57
C VAL A 329 -14.55 15.31 34.08
N ALA A 330 -14.99 16.41 34.69
CA ALA A 330 -14.45 17.73 34.46
C ALA A 330 -13.08 17.86 35.15
N ASN A 331 -12.00 17.95 34.37
CA ASN A 331 -10.67 18.24 34.90
C ASN A 331 -9.82 18.99 33.87
N ALA A 332 -9.25 20.12 34.27
CA ALA A 332 -8.41 20.96 33.42
C ALA A 332 -7.06 20.30 33.03
N SER A 333 -6.74 19.11 33.56
CA SER A 333 -5.43 18.46 33.41
C SER A 333 -5.41 17.26 32.45
N VAL A 334 -6.40 17.08 31.57
CA VAL A 334 -6.38 15.99 30.56
C VAL A 334 -5.27 16.18 29.52
N ALA A 335 -4.68 17.37 29.46
CA ALA A 335 -3.66 17.73 28.50
C ALA A 335 -2.36 16.89 28.62
N SER A 336 -1.98 16.35 29.77
CA SER A 336 -0.62 15.82 29.98
C SER A 336 -0.45 14.29 29.99
N GLN A 337 -1.49 13.48 29.74
CA GLN A 337 -1.33 12.02 29.81
C GLN A 337 -1.17 11.35 28.44
N PRO A 338 -0.07 10.59 28.20
CA PRO A 338 0.05 9.74 27.02
C PRO A 338 -0.97 8.60 27.12
N THR A 339 -1.67 8.33 26.00
CA THR A 339 -2.56 7.18 25.86
C THR A 339 -1.70 5.90 25.78
N TYR A 340 -1.27 5.39 26.92
CA TYR A 340 -0.63 4.08 27.04
C TYR A 340 -1.60 3.09 27.69
N VAL A 341 -1.88 1.96 27.03
CA VAL A 341 -2.38 0.76 27.70
C VAL A 341 -1.76 -0.49 27.07
N GLN A 342 -1.07 -1.25 27.93
CA GLN A 342 -0.40 -2.54 27.73
C GLN A 342 -1.26 -3.65 27.10
N PRO A 343 -0.62 -4.69 26.51
CA PRO A 343 -1.30 -5.92 26.12
C PRO A 343 -1.75 -6.72 27.37
N ARG A 344 -3.01 -7.15 27.39
CA ARG A 344 -3.54 -8.08 28.41
C ARG A 344 -3.00 -9.50 28.17
N ARG A 345 -2.26 -10.03 29.14
CA ARG A 345 -2.08 -11.49 29.37
C ARG A 345 -3.19 -12.01 30.29
N GLY A 346 -3.66 -13.25 30.01
CA GLY A 346 -4.47 -14.11 30.90
C GLY A 346 -5.98 -14.05 30.63
N THR A 347 -6.75 -15.15 30.53
CA THR A 347 -6.74 -16.45 31.28
C THR A 347 -7.55 -17.53 30.52
N ALA A 348 -7.47 -18.86 30.67
CA ALA A 348 -6.58 -19.86 31.31
C ALA A 348 -7.16 -21.27 31.04
N ALA A 349 -6.29 -22.30 30.91
CA ALA A 349 -6.44 -23.75 31.24
C ALA A 349 -5.29 -24.51 30.52
N THR A 350 -4.44 -25.40 31.06
CA THR A 350 -4.30 -26.11 32.34
C THR A 350 -2.88 -26.72 32.41
N SER A 351 -2.44 -27.03 33.65
CA SER A 351 -1.39 -27.96 34.10
C SER A 351 0.11 -27.66 33.87
N GLY A 352 0.76 -27.28 34.96
CA GLY A 352 1.88 -28.04 35.54
C GLY A 352 3.25 -27.98 34.86
N GLY A 353 4.12 -27.07 35.31
CA GLY A 353 5.55 -27.13 35.02
C GLY A 353 6.24 -25.78 35.26
N THR A 354 7.08 -25.71 36.28
CA THR A 354 7.97 -24.56 36.55
C THR A 354 8.89 -24.29 35.35
N PRO A 355 8.96 -23.07 34.79
CA PRO A 355 9.89 -22.79 33.70
C PRO A 355 11.28 -22.48 34.26
N ARG A 356 12.25 -23.34 33.91
CA ARG A 356 13.69 -23.06 34.05
C ARG A 356 14.07 -21.89 33.12
N VAL A 357 14.88 -20.99 33.65
CA VAL A 357 15.54 -19.90 32.93
C VAL A 357 16.53 -20.49 31.90
N PRO A 358 16.54 -20.09 30.62
CA PRO A 358 17.62 -20.44 29.70
C PRO A 358 18.82 -19.52 29.95
N VAL A 359 19.97 -20.12 30.23
CA VAL A 359 21.30 -19.49 30.25
C VAL A 359 21.80 -19.42 28.79
N PRO A 360 22.45 -18.32 28.37
CA PRO A 360 23.07 -18.25 27.04
C PRO A 360 24.37 -19.07 27.02
N ILE A 361 24.58 -19.86 25.98
CA ILE A 361 25.88 -20.47 25.68
C ILE A 361 26.36 -19.89 24.35
N GLU A 362 27.53 -19.27 24.44
CA GLU A 362 28.34 -18.73 23.35
C GLU A 362 28.93 -19.84 22.48
N ASP A 363 29.23 -19.46 21.23
CA ASP A 363 30.27 -19.93 20.29
C ASP A 363 30.85 -21.35 20.40
N GLU A 364 30.97 -22.03 19.25
CA GLU A 364 32.27 -22.43 18.67
C GLU A 364 32.11 -23.09 17.28
N SER A 365 32.80 -22.48 16.33
CA SER A 365 33.54 -23.05 15.18
C SER A 365 33.68 -24.57 15.04
N GLY A 366 33.66 -25.08 13.79
CA GLY A 366 34.28 -26.38 13.49
C GLY A 366 33.97 -27.05 12.15
N LEU A 367 34.56 -26.53 11.08
CA LEU A 367 35.09 -27.21 9.87
C LEU A 367 35.02 -28.77 9.76
N HIS A 368 34.36 -29.21 8.67
CA HIS A 368 34.87 -30.12 7.60
C HIS A 368 34.88 -31.68 7.72
N PRO A 369 35.00 -32.41 6.56
CA PRO A 369 34.05 -33.44 6.12
C PRO A 369 34.64 -34.85 6.03
N ILE A 370 33.82 -35.88 5.78
CA ILE A 370 34.30 -37.17 5.25
C ILE A 370 33.33 -37.74 4.21
N ALA A 371 33.90 -38.01 3.03
CA ALA A 371 33.35 -38.70 1.88
C ALA A 371 33.23 -40.22 2.10
N GLY A 372 32.40 -40.92 1.30
CA GLY A 372 32.65 -42.35 1.10
C GLY A 372 31.56 -43.23 0.49
N ARG A 373 31.51 -43.23 -0.85
CA ARG A 373 31.45 -44.42 -1.74
C ARG A 373 30.24 -45.37 -1.77
N GLY A 374 29.81 -45.57 -3.03
CA GLY A 374 29.55 -46.89 -3.64
C GLY A 374 28.07 -47.22 -3.79
N GLY A 375 27.51 -47.59 -4.94
CA GLY A 375 28.03 -47.92 -6.27
C GLY A 375 26.92 -48.69 -7.01
N ARG A 376 26.89 -48.58 -8.36
CA ARG A 376 26.52 -49.59 -9.40
C ARG A 376 25.28 -50.49 -9.17
N SER A 377 24.41 -50.86 -10.11
CA SER A 377 24.40 -50.88 -11.58
C SER A 377 23.16 -51.69 -12.04
N GLY A 378 22.72 -51.47 -13.29
CA GLY A 378 21.90 -52.40 -14.09
C GLY A 378 20.39 -52.11 -14.02
N GLY A 379 19.63 -52.00 -15.11
CA GLY A 379 19.79 -52.43 -16.49
C GLY A 379 18.56 -53.23 -16.91
N GLY A 380 17.89 -52.88 -18.02
CA GLY A 380 17.04 -53.83 -18.76
C GLY A 380 15.58 -53.46 -19.05
N ARG A 381 15.37 -52.77 -20.18
CA ARG A 381 14.46 -53.10 -21.31
C ARG A 381 13.02 -53.66 -21.10
N ARG A 382 12.10 -52.94 -21.79
CA ARG A 382 11.11 -53.36 -22.83
C ARG A 382 9.68 -53.79 -22.45
N GLY A 383 8.75 -53.24 -23.25
CA GLY A 383 7.38 -53.72 -23.55
C GLY A 383 6.31 -52.86 -22.87
N GLY A 384 5.29 -52.28 -23.51
CA GLY A 384 4.66 -52.47 -24.80
C GLY A 384 3.13 -52.36 -24.60
N GLY A 385 2.43 -51.61 -25.48
CA GLY A 385 0.96 -51.45 -25.48
C GLY A 385 0.53 -50.15 -24.80
N GLY A 386 -0.20 -49.21 -25.43
CA GLY A 386 -1.25 -49.37 -26.42
C GLY A 386 -2.59 -49.09 -25.74
N GLY A 387 -3.07 -47.84 -25.76
CA GLY A 387 -4.35 -47.47 -25.13
C GLY A 387 -4.79 -46.06 -25.50
N ARG A 388 -5.79 -45.98 -26.38
CA ARG A 388 -6.45 -44.76 -26.87
C ARG A 388 -7.44 -44.22 -25.82
N GLY A 389 -7.66 -42.90 -25.86
CA GLY A 389 -8.81 -42.20 -25.27
C GLY A 389 -8.38 -40.76 -24.98
N GLY A 390 -8.94 -39.70 -25.53
CA GLY A 390 -10.26 -39.51 -26.14
C GLY A 390 -10.75 -38.15 -25.62
N TRP A 391 -10.33 -37.06 -26.27
CA TRP A 391 -10.76 -35.71 -25.93
C TRP A 391 -12.08 -35.38 -26.61
N ARG A 392 -13.11 -35.11 -25.81
CA ARG A 392 -14.35 -34.35 -26.06
C ARG A 392 -14.75 -33.79 -24.69
N ARG A 393 -15.24 -32.57 -24.50
CA ARG A 393 -15.56 -31.44 -25.36
C ARG A 393 -15.63 -30.21 -24.45
#